data_AF-A0A161I2X8-F1
#
_entry.id   AF-A0A161I2X8-F1
#
_cell.length_a   1.000
_cell.length_b   1.000
_cell.length_c   1.000
_cell.angle_alpha   90.00
_cell.angle_beta   90.00
_cell.angle_gamma   90.00
#
_symmetry.space_group_name_H-M   'P 1'
#
loop_
_entity.id
_entity.type
_entity.pdbx_description
1 polymer ?
#
loop_
_entity_poly.entity_id
_entity_poly.type
_entity_poly.pdbx_seq_one_letter_code
_entity_poly.pdbx_strand_id
1 'polypeptide(L)'
;MTRKYLTQDEVYRLMDAAQSMSFPERNRCLIMMAFIHGFRASELLDLRLSDIDASGKQLNIRRIKNGFSTTHPLLPDEYNLIKLWLKQRKLIENGVEGDWLFLSRKRRPISRQHFFSIIREAGKRAGLAVKAHPHMLHHACGFALADNGVDTRLLQDYLGHRNIQHTVRYTASNAARFKGVWKKKPR
;
A
#
# COMPACT_ATOMS: atom_id res chain seq x y z
N MET A 1 -7.21 20.49 13.03
CA MET A 1 -6.19 19.43 12.83
C MET A 1 -6.27 18.93 11.39
N THR A 2 -5.17 18.90 10.65
CA THR A 2 -5.15 18.39 9.27
C THR A 2 -5.13 16.84 9.30
N ARG A 3 -6.09 16.21 8.61
CA ARG A 3 -6.19 14.74 8.50
C ARG A 3 -4.90 14.15 7.92
N LYS A 4 -4.36 13.10 8.56
CA LYS A 4 -3.07 12.46 8.23
C LYS A 4 -3.21 11.11 7.51
N TYR A 5 -4.37 10.81 6.96
CA TYR A 5 -4.65 9.57 6.22
C TYR A 5 -5.55 9.87 5.03
N LEU A 6 -5.58 8.94 4.07
CA LEU A 6 -6.50 8.99 2.93
C LEU A 6 -7.68 8.05 3.21
N THR A 7 -8.89 8.39 2.75
CA THR A 7 -9.97 7.40 2.69
C THR A 7 -9.70 6.42 1.55
N GLN A 8 -10.36 5.26 1.57
CA GLN A 8 -10.27 4.29 0.48
C GLN A 8 -10.68 4.91 -0.87
N ASP A 9 -11.75 5.71 -0.90
CA ASP A 9 -12.15 6.49 -2.07
C ASP A 9 -11.02 7.40 -2.60
N GLU A 10 -10.36 8.14 -1.70
CA GLU A 10 -9.25 9.01 -2.09
C GLU A 10 -8.05 8.24 -2.65
N VAL A 11 -7.81 7.01 -2.17
CA VAL A 11 -6.80 6.13 -2.76
C VAL A 11 -7.18 5.76 -4.20
N TYR A 12 -8.44 5.42 -4.46
CA TYR A 12 -8.89 5.13 -5.83
C TYR A 12 -8.79 6.35 -6.74
N ARG A 13 -9.19 7.54 -6.26
CA ARG A 13 -9.01 8.79 -7.01
C ARG A 13 -7.53 9.10 -7.32
N LEU A 14 -6.60 8.78 -6.41
CA LEU A 14 -5.16 8.86 -6.71
C LEU A 14 -4.76 7.91 -7.84
N MET A 15 -5.27 6.68 -7.83
CA MET A 15 -4.98 5.68 -8.86
C MET A 15 -5.54 6.10 -10.23
N ASP A 16 -6.73 6.69 -10.27
CA ASP A 16 -7.34 7.19 -11.49
C ASP A 16 -6.58 8.39 -12.05
N ALA A 17 -6.23 9.35 -11.19
CA ALA A 17 -5.38 10.48 -11.60
C ALA A 17 -4.02 10.03 -12.15
N ALA A 18 -3.44 8.96 -11.57
CA ALA A 18 -2.17 8.40 -12.02
C ALA A 18 -2.22 7.80 -13.44
N GLN A 19 -3.40 7.48 -14.00
CA GLN A 19 -3.54 7.02 -15.39
C GLN A 19 -3.07 8.06 -16.41
N SER A 20 -3.20 9.35 -16.08
CA SER A 20 -2.79 10.48 -16.93
C SER A 20 -1.33 10.92 -16.72
N MET A 21 -0.59 10.23 -15.84
CA MET A 21 0.79 10.58 -15.50
C MET A 21 1.79 9.72 -16.27
N SER A 22 3.06 10.15 -16.29
CA SER A 22 4.14 9.32 -16.84
C SER A 22 4.28 8.00 -16.05
N PHE A 23 4.45 6.88 -16.77
CA PHE A 23 4.46 5.51 -16.22
C PHE A 23 3.19 5.17 -15.42
N PRO A 24 2.00 5.21 -16.05
CA PRO A 24 0.74 5.04 -15.36
C PRO A 24 0.60 3.67 -14.70
N GLU A 25 1.02 2.59 -15.37
CA GLU A 25 0.97 1.23 -14.83
C GLU A 25 1.80 1.11 -13.53
N ARG A 26 3.02 1.66 -13.55
CA ARG A 26 3.90 1.68 -12.39
C ARG A 26 3.29 2.45 -11.23
N ASN A 27 2.81 3.66 -11.49
CA ASN A 27 2.34 4.56 -10.44
C ASN A 27 1.07 4.00 -9.79
N ARG A 28 0.16 3.43 -10.59
CA ARG A 28 -1.03 2.75 -10.07
C ARG A 28 -0.67 1.53 -9.24
N CYS A 29 0.27 0.71 -9.71
CA CYS A 29 0.77 -0.43 -8.96
C CYS A 29 1.40 0.00 -7.62
N LEU A 30 2.25 1.04 -7.60
CA LEU A 30 2.83 1.60 -6.38
C LEU A 30 1.76 2.05 -5.38
N ILE A 31 0.74 2.79 -5.84
CA ILE A 31 -0.34 3.30 -4.98
C ILE A 31 -1.15 2.13 -4.42
N MET A 32 -1.57 1.19 -5.26
CA MET A 32 -2.37 0.03 -4.85
C MET A 32 -1.62 -0.81 -3.82
N MET A 33 -0.37 -1.20 -4.10
CA MET A 33 0.40 -2.04 -3.19
C MET A 33 0.70 -1.32 -1.87
N ALA A 34 1.01 -0.02 -1.90
CA ALA A 34 1.19 0.78 -0.70
C ALA A 34 -0.04 0.74 0.22
N PHE A 35 -1.23 0.78 -0.38
CA PHE A 35 -2.50 0.76 0.33
C PHE A 35 -2.90 -0.64 0.78
N ILE A 36 -2.98 -1.62 -0.12
CA ILE A 36 -3.48 -2.95 0.21
C ILE A 36 -2.59 -3.63 1.24
N HIS A 37 -1.27 -3.61 1.07
CA HIS A 37 -0.33 -4.27 1.98
C HIS A 37 0.16 -3.37 3.12
N GLY A 38 -0.35 -2.14 3.21
CA GLY A 38 0.05 -1.16 4.22
C GLY A 38 1.56 -0.94 4.26
N PHE A 39 2.24 -0.88 3.11
CA PHE A 39 3.69 -0.69 3.08
C PHE A 39 4.11 0.70 3.55
N ARG A 40 5.23 0.76 4.27
CA ARG A 40 6.02 1.99 4.35
C ARG A 40 6.71 2.22 3.02
N ALA A 41 6.97 3.48 2.67
CA ALA A 41 7.64 3.83 1.41
C ALA A 41 8.96 3.06 1.21
N SER A 42 9.79 2.91 2.25
CA SER A 42 11.03 2.16 2.15
C SER A 42 10.83 0.65 1.96
N GLU A 43 9.76 0.07 2.49
CA GLU A 43 9.46 -1.36 2.31
C GLU A 43 9.01 -1.62 0.87
N LEU A 44 8.05 -0.82 0.37
CA LEU A 44 7.54 -0.92 -1.00
C LEU A 44 8.64 -0.76 -2.04
N LEU A 45 9.50 0.24 -1.85
CA LEU A 45 10.56 0.56 -2.80
C LEU A 45 11.74 -0.42 -2.75
N ASP A 46 11.79 -1.28 -1.72
CA ASP A 46 12.78 -2.35 -1.57
C ASP A 46 12.27 -3.72 -2.05
N LEU A 47 11.02 -3.80 -2.54
CA LEU A 47 10.47 -5.02 -3.10
C LEU A 47 11.27 -5.49 -4.32
N ARG A 48 11.45 -6.80 -4.39
CA ARG A 48 12.13 -7.52 -5.46
C ARG A 48 11.14 -8.31 -6.30
N LEU A 49 11.55 -8.66 -7.51
CA LEU A 49 10.81 -9.60 -8.36
C LEU A 49 10.67 -10.96 -7.66
N SER A 50 11.69 -11.38 -6.92
CA SER A 50 11.72 -12.61 -6.14
C SER A 50 10.74 -12.63 -4.95
N ASP A 51 10.19 -11.48 -4.55
CA ASP A 51 9.18 -11.40 -3.49
C ASP A 51 7.77 -11.80 -3.97
N ILE A 52 7.56 -11.89 -5.28
CA ILE A 52 6.27 -12.22 -5.89
C ILE A 52 6.27 -13.70 -6.27
N ASP A 53 5.46 -14.50 -5.57
CA ASP A 53 5.10 -15.84 -6.03
C ASP A 53 3.84 -15.75 -6.90
N ALA A 54 4.05 -15.73 -8.20
CA ALA A 54 2.96 -15.70 -9.18
C ALA A 54 2.14 -17.00 -9.21
N SER A 55 2.74 -18.14 -8.83
CA SER A 55 2.08 -19.45 -8.87
C SER A 55 1.13 -19.61 -7.69
N GLY A 56 1.60 -19.32 -6.47
CA GLY A 56 0.81 -19.32 -5.25
C GLY A 56 -0.01 -18.04 -5.04
N LYS A 57 0.12 -17.04 -5.91
CA LYS A 57 -0.50 -15.70 -5.80
C LYS A 57 -0.21 -15.05 -4.45
N GLN A 58 1.06 -15.03 -4.07
CA GLN A 58 1.52 -14.56 -2.78
C GLN A 58 2.61 -13.49 -2.92
N LEU A 59 2.67 -12.60 -1.93
CA LEU A 59 3.67 -11.56 -1.82
C LEU A 59 4.41 -11.70 -0.48
N ASN A 60 5.72 -11.88 -0.55
CA ASN A 60 6.59 -11.87 0.61
C ASN A 60 6.86 -10.43 1.05
N ILE A 61 6.47 -10.12 2.29
CA ILE A 61 6.54 -8.78 2.86
C ILE A 61 7.66 -8.74 3.88
N ARG A 62 8.76 -8.06 3.52
CA ARG A 62 9.82 -7.70 4.46
C ARG A 62 9.49 -6.39 5.17
N ARG A 63 9.24 -6.45 6.47
CA ARG A 63 8.97 -5.26 7.28
C ARG A 63 10.28 -4.69 7.82
N ILE A 64 10.44 -3.37 7.75
CA ILE A 64 11.60 -2.69 8.36
C ILE A 64 11.41 -2.49 9.87
N LYS A 65 12.41 -1.94 10.55
CA LYS A 65 12.38 -1.64 12.00
C LYS A 65 12.04 -2.85 12.85
N ASN A 66 12.62 -3.99 12.47
CA ASN A 66 12.34 -5.29 13.05
C ASN A 66 10.85 -5.65 13.00
N GLY A 67 10.03 -5.09 12.11
CA GLY A 67 8.61 -5.44 12.01
C GLY A 67 8.38 -6.93 11.73
N PHE A 68 7.15 -7.40 11.93
CA PHE A 68 6.80 -8.78 11.63
C PHE A 68 6.65 -8.96 10.12
N SER A 69 7.71 -9.46 9.48
CA SER A 69 7.65 -9.91 8.09
C SER A 69 6.72 -11.11 7.97
N THR A 70 5.99 -11.19 6.86
CA THR A 70 4.96 -12.20 6.63
C THR A 70 4.70 -12.34 5.12
N THR A 71 3.77 -13.20 4.75
CA THR A 71 3.30 -13.36 3.37
C THR A 71 1.83 -12.95 3.29
N HIS A 72 1.50 -12.07 2.34
CA HIS A 72 0.11 -11.69 2.07
C HIS A 72 -0.35 -12.33 0.75
N PRO A 73 -1.64 -12.67 0.60
CA PRO A 73 -2.18 -13.03 -0.70
C PRO A 73 -2.22 -11.80 -1.62
N LEU A 74 -1.96 -12.03 -2.91
CA LEU A 74 -2.17 -11.04 -3.97
C LEU A 74 -3.64 -11.01 -4.35
N LEU A 75 -4.23 -9.82 -4.36
CA LEU A 75 -5.62 -9.65 -4.79
C LEU A 75 -5.69 -9.69 -6.33
N PRO A 76 -6.81 -10.13 -6.95
CA PRO A 76 -6.93 -10.21 -8.40
C PRO A 76 -6.61 -8.90 -9.13
N ASP A 77 -7.16 -7.78 -8.65
CA ASP A 77 -6.95 -6.46 -9.27
C ASP A 77 -5.51 -5.97 -9.11
N GLU A 78 -4.91 -6.23 -7.95
CA GLU A 78 -3.51 -5.93 -7.68
C GLU A 78 -2.58 -6.74 -8.60
N TYR A 79 -2.82 -8.04 -8.71
CA TYR A 79 -2.04 -8.92 -9.57
C TYR A 79 -2.10 -8.49 -11.04
N ASN A 80 -3.27 -8.02 -11.51
CA ASN A 80 -3.40 -7.44 -12.84
C ASN A 80 -2.56 -6.17 -13.01
N LEU A 81 -2.52 -5.28 -12.02
CA LEU A 81 -1.65 -4.10 -12.05
C LEU A 81 -0.17 -4.46 -12.06
N ILE A 82 0.23 -5.47 -11.26
CA ILE A 82 1.60 -5.99 -11.25
C ILE A 82 1.96 -6.51 -12.65
N LYS A 83 1.11 -7.31 -13.28
CA LYS A 83 1.35 -7.83 -14.64
C LYS A 83 1.52 -6.72 -15.68
N LEU A 84 0.63 -5.71 -15.65
CA LEU A 84 0.72 -4.55 -16.54
C LEU A 84 2.04 -3.80 -16.34
N TRP A 85 2.43 -3.58 -15.08
CA TRP A 85 3.71 -2.96 -14.78
C TRP A 85 4.88 -3.83 -15.24
N LEU A 86 4.89 -5.14 -14.98
CA LEU A 86 5.98 -6.02 -15.39
C LEU A 86 6.18 -6.05 -16.91
N LYS A 87 5.10 -5.96 -17.69
CA LYS A 87 5.17 -5.81 -19.15
C LYS A 87 5.94 -4.54 -19.55
N GLN A 88 5.63 -3.40 -18.93
CA GLN A 88 6.34 -2.13 -19.20
C GLN A 88 7.77 -2.12 -18.64
N ARG A 89 7.97 -2.71 -17.45
CA ARG A 89 9.27 -2.86 -16.80
C ARG A 89 10.24 -3.62 -17.71
N LYS A 90 9.77 -4.68 -18.38
CA LYS A 90 10.56 -5.48 -19.31
C LYS A 90 11.19 -4.64 -20.44
N LEU A 91 10.49 -3.60 -20.90
CA LEU A 91 10.99 -2.70 -21.95
C LEU A 91 12.17 -1.81 -21.49
N ILE A 92 12.38 -1.69 -20.17
CA ILE A 92 13.41 -0.83 -19.58
C ILE A 92 14.39 -1.61 -18.69
N GLU A 93 14.38 -2.95 -18.75
CA GLU A 93 15.17 -3.80 -17.84
C GLU A 93 16.64 -3.93 -18.23
N ASN A 94 16.97 -3.70 -19.51
CA ASN A 94 18.35 -3.78 -19.99
C ASN A 94 19.27 -2.78 -19.27
N GLY A 95 20.31 -3.31 -18.61
CA GLY A 95 21.27 -2.53 -17.83
C GLY A 95 20.79 -2.15 -16.41
N VAL A 96 19.72 -2.76 -15.92
CA VAL A 96 19.31 -2.65 -14.51
C VAL A 96 20.17 -3.58 -13.66
N GLU A 97 20.81 -3.03 -12.63
CA GLU A 97 21.51 -3.80 -11.61
C GLU A 97 20.51 -4.30 -10.54
N GLY A 98 20.41 -5.62 -10.39
CA GLY A 98 19.56 -6.27 -9.39
C GLY A 98 18.11 -6.49 -9.82
N ASP A 99 17.33 -7.10 -8.94
CA ASP A 99 15.99 -7.62 -9.20
C ASP A 99 14.86 -6.72 -8.65
N TRP A 100 15.08 -5.42 -8.61
CA TRP A 100 14.11 -4.46 -8.04
C TRP A 100 12.78 -4.47 -8.79
N LEU A 101 11.66 -4.52 -8.06
CA LEU A 101 10.32 -4.50 -8.64
C LEU A 101 10.00 -3.15 -9.30
N PHE A 102 10.32 -2.05 -8.62
CA PHE A 102 9.95 -0.70 -9.08
C PHE A 102 11.15 0.11 -9.56
N LEU A 103 11.11 0.49 -10.83
CA LEU A 103 12.16 1.23 -11.52
C LEU A 103 11.70 2.63 -11.93
N SER A 104 12.64 3.57 -11.84
CA SER A 104 12.52 4.90 -12.44
C SER A 104 12.79 4.85 -13.94
N ARG A 105 12.47 5.94 -14.65
CA ARG A 105 12.82 6.10 -16.07
C ARG A 105 14.32 5.97 -16.34
N LYS A 106 15.16 6.24 -15.34
CA LYS A 106 16.62 6.11 -15.41
C LYS A 106 17.13 4.68 -15.15
N ARG A 107 16.24 3.67 -15.14
CA ARG A 107 16.58 2.26 -14.89
C ARG A 107 17.25 1.99 -13.54
N ARG A 108 16.97 2.86 -12.57
CA ARG A 108 17.40 2.74 -11.17
C ARG A 108 16.18 2.57 -10.26
N PRO A 109 16.31 1.93 -9.09
CA PRO A 109 15.23 1.83 -8.11
C PRO A 109 14.61 3.20 -7.83
N ILE A 110 13.30 3.23 -7.63
CA ILE A 110 12.61 4.49 -7.32
C ILE A 110 13.07 4.99 -5.95
N SER A 111 13.50 6.25 -5.89
CA SER A 111 13.84 6.89 -4.63
C SER A 111 12.58 7.29 -3.85
N ARG A 112 12.70 7.38 -2.52
CA ARG A 112 11.63 7.87 -1.64
C ARG A 112 11.13 9.26 -2.05
N GLN A 113 12.04 10.13 -2.48
CA GLN A 113 11.70 11.47 -2.94
C GLN A 113 10.86 11.44 -4.21
N HIS A 114 11.22 10.58 -5.17
CA HIS A 114 10.44 10.43 -6.40
C HIS A 114 9.06 9.83 -6.11
N PHE A 115 8.96 8.82 -5.24
CA PHE A 115 7.67 8.28 -4.83
C PHE A 115 6.81 9.33 -4.11
N PHE A 116 7.41 10.16 -3.25
CA PHE A 116 6.71 11.29 -2.64
C PHE A 116 6.16 12.24 -3.69
N SER A 117 6.95 12.63 -4.70
CA SER A 117 6.51 13.47 -5.80
C SER A 117 5.38 12.84 -6.62
N ILE A 118 5.43 11.52 -6.88
CA ILE A 118 4.35 10.78 -7.56
C ILE A 118 3.04 10.93 -6.78
N ILE A 119 3.04 10.66 -5.48
CA ILE A 119 1.83 10.76 -4.66
C ILE A 119 1.33 12.21 -4.56
N ARG A 120 2.24 13.18 -4.45
CA ARG A 120 1.89 14.60 -4.41
C ARG A 120 1.19 15.05 -5.69
N GLU A 121 1.75 14.66 -6.83
CA GLU A 121 1.21 15.04 -8.13
C GLU A 121 -0.13 14.35 -8.40
N ALA A 122 -0.23 13.05 -8.13
CA ALA A 122 -1.49 12.32 -8.20
C ALA A 122 -2.56 12.96 -7.30
N GLY A 123 -2.20 13.39 -6.09
CA GLY A 123 -3.12 14.05 -5.15
C GLY A 123 -3.64 15.39 -5.65
N LYS A 124 -2.77 16.20 -6.28
CA LYS A 124 -3.18 17.46 -6.91
C LYS A 124 -4.13 17.20 -8.08
N ARG A 125 -3.79 16.27 -8.97
CA ARG A 125 -4.61 15.91 -10.13
C ARG A 125 -5.97 15.32 -9.74
N ALA A 126 -6.02 14.56 -8.65
CA ALA A 126 -7.25 14.00 -8.09
C ALA A 126 -8.12 15.03 -7.34
N GLY A 127 -7.69 16.30 -7.25
CA GLY A 127 -8.41 17.35 -6.54
C GLY A 127 -8.54 17.07 -5.04
N LEU A 128 -7.56 16.40 -4.42
CA LEU A 128 -7.64 16.08 -3.01
C LEU A 128 -7.47 17.35 -2.16
N ALA A 129 -8.41 17.58 -1.24
CA ALA A 129 -8.29 18.67 -0.26
C ALA A 129 -7.10 18.47 0.69
N VAL A 130 -6.69 17.22 0.90
CA VAL A 130 -5.52 16.89 1.71
C VAL A 130 -4.25 16.86 0.87
N LYS A 131 -3.17 17.31 1.52
CA LYS A 131 -1.81 17.22 1.02
C LYS A 131 -1.33 15.75 1.06
N ALA A 132 -1.71 14.94 0.07
CA ALA A 132 -1.34 13.52 -0.05
C ALA A 132 0.18 13.26 -0.03
N HIS A 133 0.61 12.23 0.70
CA HIS A 133 2.00 11.74 0.73
C HIS A 133 2.06 10.24 1.10
N PRO A 134 3.16 9.52 0.84
CA PRO A 134 3.22 8.06 0.97
C PRO A 134 2.74 7.48 2.31
N HIS A 135 3.13 8.08 3.44
CA HIS A 135 2.71 7.57 4.75
C HIS A 135 1.19 7.61 4.98
N MET A 136 0.45 8.46 4.26
CA MET A 136 -1.01 8.48 4.35
C MET A 136 -1.66 7.23 3.74
N LEU A 137 -1.01 6.55 2.79
CA LEU A 137 -1.47 5.28 2.23
C LEU A 137 -1.35 4.13 3.24
N HIS A 138 -0.24 4.09 3.98
CA HIS A 138 -0.07 3.14 5.10
C HIS A 138 -1.15 3.35 6.17
N HIS A 139 -1.47 4.61 6.51
CA HIS A 139 -2.56 4.89 7.42
C HIS A 139 -3.92 4.54 6.82
N ALA A 140 -4.15 4.80 5.53
CA ALA A 140 -5.38 4.43 4.84
C ALA A 140 -5.64 2.93 4.94
N CYS A 141 -4.62 2.09 4.77
CA CYS A 141 -4.70 0.65 5.00
C CYS A 141 -5.23 0.32 6.40
N GLY A 142 -4.58 0.88 7.42
CA GLY A 142 -4.93 0.63 8.81
C GLY A 142 -6.37 1.03 9.16
N PHE A 143 -6.81 2.21 8.70
CA PHE A 143 -8.19 2.66 8.89
C PHE A 143 -9.19 1.82 8.10
N ALA A 144 -8.93 1.52 6.82
CA ALA A 144 -9.84 0.72 6.00
C ALA A 144 -10.05 -0.70 6.58
N LEU A 145 -8.99 -1.35 7.05
CA LEU A 145 -9.10 -2.65 7.71
C LEU A 145 -9.84 -2.55 9.05
N ALA A 146 -9.56 -1.52 9.85
CA ALA A 146 -10.30 -1.28 11.08
C ALA A 146 -11.80 -1.06 10.81
N ASP A 147 -12.15 -0.26 9.79
CA ASP A 147 -13.52 0.02 9.37
C ASP A 147 -14.25 -1.25 8.88
N ASN A 148 -13.51 -2.17 8.25
CA ASN A 148 -14.00 -3.50 7.88
C ASN A 148 -14.15 -4.48 9.08
N GLY A 149 -13.88 -4.02 10.30
CA GLY A 149 -14.06 -4.82 11.52
C GLY A 149 -12.94 -5.81 11.80
N VAL A 150 -11.77 -5.64 11.16
CA VAL A 150 -10.59 -6.46 11.47
C VAL A 150 -10.16 -6.19 12.90
N ASP A 151 -9.95 -7.25 13.68
CA ASP A 151 -9.55 -7.11 15.07
C ASP A 151 -8.15 -6.50 15.20
N THR A 152 -7.87 -5.88 16.35
CA THR A 152 -6.65 -5.10 16.56
C THR A 152 -5.38 -5.96 16.45
N ARG A 153 -5.43 -7.25 16.82
CA ARG A 153 -4.25 -8.14 16.80
C ARG A 153 -3.92 -8.55 15.37
N LEU A 154 -4.92 -8.95 14.59
CA LEU A 154 -4.74 -9.23 13.17
C LEU A 154 -4.28 -7.99 12.41
N LEU A 155 -4.85 -6.81 12.70
CA LEU A 155 -4.41 -5.54 12.11
C LEU A 155 -2.94 -5.22 12.43
N GLN A 156 -2.49 -5.54 13.64
CA GLN A 156 -1.11 -5.37 14.08
C GLN A 156 -0.16 -6.26 13.27
N ASP A 157 -0.50 -7.54 13.12
CA ASP A 157 0.29 -8.50 12.33
C ASP A 157 0.31 -8.08 10.85
N TYR A 158 -0.85 -7.71 10.30
CA TYR A 158 -1.00 -7.27 8.92
C TYR A 158 -0.10 -6.07 8.58
N LEU A 159 -0.05 -5.06 9.47
CA LEU A 159 0.81 -3.88 9.31
C LEU A 159 2.26 -4.10 9.79
N GLY A 160 2.57 -5.26 10.35
CA GLY A 160 3.89 -5.61 10.87
C GLY A 160 4.33 -4.77 12.07
N HIS A 161 3.40 -4.29 12.90
CA HIS A 161 3.68 -3.41 14.03
C HIS A 161 4.19 -4.17 15.26
N ARG A 162 5.40 -3.85 15.72
CA ARG A 162 5.93 -4.37 17.00
C ARG A 162 5.19 -3.82 18.20
N ASN A 163 4.99 -2.51 18.23
CA ASN A 163 4.24 -1.85 19.29
C ASN A 163 2.78 -1.73 18.89
N ILE A 164 1.89 -2.42 19.62
CA ILE A 164 0.45 -2.42 19.39
C ILE A 164 -0.16 -1.01 19.48
N GLN A 165 0.46 -0.07 20.20
CA GLN A 165 0.00 1.32 20.28
C GLN A 165 -0.04 2.01 18.91
N HIS A 166 0.82 1.61 17.97
CA HIS A 166 0.78 2.10 16.59
C HIS A 166 -0.46 1.62 15.82
N THR A 167 -1.10 0.54 16.27
CA THR A 167 -2.30 -0.06 15.68
C THR A 167 -3.57 0.41 16.38
N VAL A 168 -3.57 0.53 17.71
CA VAL A 168 -4.73 0.94 18.53
C VAL A 168 -5.37 2.23 18.02
N ARG A 169 -4.58 3.18 17.52
CA ARG A 169 -5.11 4.43 16.93
C ARG A 169 -6.14 4.21 15.80
N TYR A 170 -6.02 3.13 15.03
CA TYR A 170 -6.96 2.85 13.94
C TYR A 170 -8.28 2.29 14.47
N THR A 171 -8.23 1.41 15.47
CA THR A 171 -9.42 0.80 16.04
C THR A 171 -10.08 1.66 17.11
N ALA A 172 -9.35 2.56 17.78
CA ALA A 172 -9.87 3.45 18.82
C ALA A 172 -10.88 4.47 18.29
N SER A 173 -10.74 4.88 17.03
CA SER A 173 -11.62 5.86 16.38
C SER A 173 -12.81 5.22 15.65
N ASN A 174 -12.83 3.90 15.50
CA ASN A 174 -13.91 3.21 14.81
C ASN A 174 -15.08 2.89 15.77
N ALA A 175 -16.17 3.65 15.69
CA ALA A 175 -17.38 3.39 16.46
C ALA A 175 -18.06 2.05 16.11
N ALA A 176 -17.87 1.53 14.88
CA ALA A 176 -18.44 0.26 14.46
C ALA A 176 -17.91 -0.93 15.28
N ARG A 177 -16.77 -0.79 15.96
CA ARG A 177 -16.24 -1.82 16.89
C ARG A 177 -17.19 -2.15 18.03
N PHE A 178 -18.11 -1.25 18.37
CA PHE A 178 -19.12 -1.47 19.42
C PHE A 178 -20.36 -2.21 18.89
N LYS A 179 -20.52 -2.31 17.57
CA LYS A 179 -21.69 -2.95 16.95
C LYS A 179 -21.68 -4.44 17.26
N GLY A 180 -22.72 -4.89 17.98
CA GLY A 180 -22.90 -6.30 18.30
C GLY A 180 -22.11 -6.81 19.50
N VAL A 181 -21.44 -5.93 20.27
CA VAL A 181 -20.75 -6.32 21.52
C VAL A 181 -21.70 -7.01 22.51
N TRP A 182 -22.98 -6.62 22.51
CA TRP A 182 -24.02 -7.22 23.36
C TRP A 182 -24.90 -8.24 22.62
N LYS A 183 -24.61 -8.60 21.37
CA LYS A 183 -25.40 -9.62 20.66
C LYS A 183 -25.22 -10.95 21.38
N LYS A 184 -26.31 -11.50 21.91
CA LYS A 184 -26.35 -12.86 22.46
C LYS A 184 -25.89 -13.83 21.38
N LYS A 185 -24.90 -14.67 21.67
CA LYS A 185 -24.56 -15.79 20.80
C LYS A 185 -25.81 -16.68 20.66
N PRO A 186 -26.14 -17.17 19.46
CA PRO A 186 -27.18 -18.19 19.34
C PRO A 186 -26.79 -19.37 20.24
N ARG A 187 -27.78 -19.86 21.00
CA ARG A 187 -27.63 -21.03 21.87
C ARG A 187 -27.35 -22.27 21.05
#